data_AF-A0A8T3PB58-F1
#
_entry.id   AF-A0A8T3PB58-F1
#
_cell.length_a   1.000
_cell.length_b   1.000
_cell.length_c   1.000
_cell.angle_alpha   90.00
_cell.angle_beta   90.00
_cell.angle_gamma   90.00
#
_symmetry.space_group_name_H-M   'P 1'
#
loop_
_entity.id
_entity.type
_entity.pdbx_description
1 polymer ?
#
loop_
_entity_poly.entity_id
_entity_poly.type
_entity_poly.pdbx_seq_one_letter_code
_entity_poly.pdbx_strand_id
1 'polypeptide(L)'
;DWVHSKNSAIGEYVAESFEHYLAGATTDPAEQDRRLQAFGGALRQALATSRPLVQLDPAANAHFHGVEERGALNVVITPLPFPAGHPARKVVAEVLYGRSEAELERLYDDSNRQRVDITTFLDAPSQPVVFQSLTGPIANEWAQRQVQPDLGGFWQWRRARPLPACVPTAPSMRRAMIRGWFIGRALNHLDVANLPSKPVTVVMEDGTPARFPHPLLGLPIGRLDDVLPAVLESMGIAMVAAPQHALRAYTRLYELGIAKGGTAGSGLAPALNAWIARGAVSRGAAAPDESRAGTADGKRAERADALLGYLAESIEHYQQMVQLDFTDRAVQLPRAWEIAREVVAELVSLQDLIVAARQEVDFSNAIG
;
A
#
# COMPACT_ATOMS: atom_id res chain seq x y z
N ASP A 1 -30.53 39.42 30.62
CA ASP A 1 -29.56 39.52 29.52
C ASP A 1 -30.24 40.22 28.35
N TRP A 2 -29.81 41.45 28.04
CA TRP A 2 -30.53 42.33 27.09
C TRP A 2 -30.28 41.95 25.62
N VAL A 3 -29.19 41.20 25.37
CA VAL A 3 -28.77 40.68 24.07
C VAL A 3 -29.74 39.62 23.52
N HIS A 4 -30.38 38.83 24.39
CA HIS A 4 -31.34 37.78 24.01
C HIS A 4 -32.81 38.17 24.28
N SER A 5 -33.07 39.42 24.66
CA SER A 5 -34.43 39.90 24.90
C SER A 5 -35.18 40.08 23.58
N LYS A 6 -36.25 39.32 23.33
CA LYS A 6 -37.05 39.38 22.09
C LYS A 6 -37.66 40.75 21.76
N ASN A 7 -37.70 41.66 22.74
CA ASN A 7 -38.26 43.01 22.58
C ASN A 7 -37.16 44.09 22.37
N SER A 8 -35.89 43.70 22.23
CA SER A 8 -34.81 44.62 21.86
C SER A 8 -34.44 44.43 20.40
N ALA A 9 -34.07 45.52 19.71
CA ALA A 9 -33.61 45.45 18.31
C ALA A 9 -32.42 44.48 18.12
N ILE A 10 -31.59 44.33 19.15
CA ILE A 10 -30.48 43.37 19.15
C ILE A 10 -30.97 41.93 19.33
N GLY A 11 -31.97 41.69 20.18
CA GLY A 11 -32.56 40.37 20.32
C GLY A 11 -33.35 39.93 19.08
N GLU A 12 -34.01 40.86 18.39
CA GLU A 12 -34.64 40.61 17.09
C GLU A 12 -33.61 40.25 16.02
N TYR A 13 -32.49 41.00 15.95
CA TYR A 13 -31.39 40.71 15.02
C TYR A 13 -30.72 39.36 15.30
N VAL A 14 -30.46 39.04 16.57
CA VAL A 14 -29.87 37.75 16.97
C VAL A 14 -30.84 36.58 16.72
N ALA A 15 -32.14 36.83 16.78
CA ALA A 15 -33.19 35.85 16.49
C ALA A 15 -33.55 35.77 14.99
N GLU A 16 -33.01 36.65 14.14
CA GLU A 16 -33.29 36.70 12.72
C GLU A 16 -32.84 35.39 12.04
N SER A 17 -33.65 34.90 11.10
CA SER A 17 -33.35 33.69 10.34
C SER A 17 -32.48 33.99 9.13
N PHE A 18 -31.78 32.97 8.61
CA PHE A 18 -31.02 33.11 7.36
C PHE A 18 -31.91 33.54 6.19
N GLU A 19 -33.15 33.05 6.17
CA GLU A 19 -34.17 33.43 5.18
C GLU A 19 -34.46 34.93 5.27
N HIS A 20 -34.84 35.43 6.44
CA HIS A 20 -35.27 36.82 6.60
C HIS A 20 -34.12 37.81 6.37
N TYR A 21 -32.94 37.47 6.90
CA TYR A 21 -31.73 38.28 6.80
C TYR A 21 -31.33 38.55 5.33
N LEU A 22 -31.55 37.59 4.44
CA LEU A 22 -31.17 37.65 3.02
C LEU A 22 -32.32 38.05 2.08
N ALA A 23 -33.58 37.89 2.50
CA ALA A 23 -34.76 38.24 1.69
C ALA A 23 -34.95 39.76 1.50
N GLY A 24 -34.42 40.59 2.40
CA GLY A 24 -34.42 42.06 2.25
C GLY A 24 -35.80 42.72 2.44
N ALA A 25 -36.75 42.05 3.10
CA ALA A 25 -38.15 42.50 3.22
C ALA A 25 -38.34 43.88 3.88
N THR A 26 -37.33 44.40 4.59
CA THR A 26 -37.35 45.70 5.28
C THR A 26 -36.09 46.54 5.01
N THR A 27 -35.26 46.14 4.04
CA THR A 27 -33.88 46.63 3.90
C THR A 27 -33.63 47.30 2.56
N ASP A 28 -32.78 48.33 2.53
CA ASP A 28 -32.31 49.00 1.30
C ASP A 28 -31.71 47.97 0.31
N PRO A 29 -32.07 48.01 -1.00
CA PRO A 29 -31.47 47.15 -2.03
C PRO A 29 -29.93 47.06 -1.97
N ALA A 30 -29.24 48.17 -1.69
CA ALA A 30 -27.78 48.18 -1.60
C ALA A 30 -27.23 47.37 -0.41
N GLU A 31 -27.99 47.30 0.68
CA GLU A 31 -27.66 46.49 1.86
C GLU A 31 -27.99 45.02 1.59
N GLN A 32 -29.12 44.72 0.95
CA GLN A 32 -29.45 43.36 0.53
C GLN A 32 -28.37 42.76 -0.38
N ASP A 33 -27.92 43.51 -1.39
CA ASP A 33 -26.84 43.08 -2.29
C ASP A 33 -25.55 42.80 -1.52
N ARG A 34 -25.20 43.66 -0.55
CA ARG A 34 -24.04 43.45 0.32
C ARG A 34 -24.14 42.17 1.12
N ARG A 35 -25.31 41.88 1.70
CA ARG A 35 -25.58 40.65 2.47
C ARG A 35 -25.49 39.41 1.59
N LEU A 36 -26.05 39.45 0.39
CA LEU A 36 -25.98 38.36 -0.59
C LEU A 36 -24.53 38.09 -1.04
N GLN A 37 -23.74 39.14 -1.29
CA GLN A 37 -22.31 39.00 -1.60
C GLN A 37 -21.53 38.41 -0.44
N ALA A 38 -21.77 38.88 0.79
CA ALA A 38 -21.15 38.35 2.00
C ALA A 38 -21.51 36.87 2.21
N PHE A 39 -22.77 36.50 2.01
CA PHE A 39 -23.22 35.11 2.04
C PHE A 39 -22.51 34.25 1.00
N GLY A 40 -22.40 34.71 -0.25
CA GLY A 40 -21.67 33.99 -1.29
C GLY A 40 -20.18 33.80 -0.96
N GLY A 41 -19.55 34.82 -0.38
CA GLY A 41 -18.18 34.73 0.14
C GLY A 41 -18.04 33.68 1.25
N ALA A 42 -18.91 33.74 2.26
CA ALA A 42 -18.93 32.82 3.38
C ALA A 42 -19.22 31.37 2.93
N LEU A 43 -20.13 31.16 1.98
CA LEU A 43 -20.44 29.84 1.44
C LEU A 43 -19.25 29.22 0.69
N ARG A 44 -18.56 30.01 -0.16
CA ARG A 44 -17.33 29.55 -0.84
C ARG A 44 -16.25 29.17 0.16
N GLN A 45 -16.06 30.00 1.19
CA GLN A 45 -15.09 29.73 2.24
C GLN A 45 -15.46 28.47 3.04
N ALA A 46 -16.72 28.32 3.44
CA ALA A 46 -17.21 27.14 4.15
C ALA A 46 -17.02 25.86 3.33
N LEU A 47 -17.33 25.88 2.02
CA LEU A 47 -17.06 24.76 1.11
C LEU A 47 -15.56 24.44 1.05
N ALA A 48 -14.69 25.44 0.89
CA ALA A 48 -13.25 25.25 0.84
C ALA A 48 -12.68 24.67 2.16
N THR A 49 -13.13 25.19 3.30
CA THR A 49 -12.70 24.75 4.63
C THR A 49 -13.30 23.40 5.03
N SER A 50 -14.46 23.03 4.49
CA SER A 50 -15.07 21.72 4.75
C SER A 50 -14.34 20.57 4.09
N ARG A 51 -13.44 20.83 3.13
CA ARG A 51 -12.69 19.80 2.42
C ARG A 51 -11.84 18.99 3.41
N PRO A 52 -11.76 17.67 3.27
CA PRO A 52 -10.88 16.86 4.10
C PRO A 52 -9.44 17.36 4.05
N LEU A 53 -8.72 17.34 5.18
CA LEU A 53 -7.29 17.68 5.27
C LEU A 53 -6.37 16.62 4.64
N VAL A 54 -6.90 15.86 3.68
CA VAL A 54 -6.18 14.84 2.94
C VAL A 54 -6.18 15.18 1.47
N GLN A 55 -4.98 15.15 0.88
CA GLN A 55 -4.81 15.29 -0.56
C GLN A 55 -4.52 13.92 -1.13
N LEU A 56 -5.28 13.48 -2.13
CA LEU A 56 -5.02 12.25 -2.86
C LEU A 56 -3.97 12.49 -3.94
N ASP A 57 -3.09 11.50 -4.15
CA ASP A 57 -2.24 11.40 -5.34
C ASP A 57 -3.03 10.68 -6.44
N PRO A 58 -3.42 11.35 -7.54
CA PRO A 58 -4.24 10.74 -8.59
C PRO A 58 -3.58 9.51 -9.24
N ALA A 59 -2.24 9.53 -9.39
CA ALA A 59 -1.51 8.44 -10.04
C ALA A 59 -1.43 7.22 -9.11
N ALA A 60 -1.15 7.43 -7.82
CA ALA A 60 -1.21 6.35 -6.83
C ALA A 60 -2.64 5.80 -6.69
N ASN A 61 -3.64 6.68 -6.67
CA ASN A 61 -5.05 6.31 -6.58
C ASN A 61 -5.48 5.43 -7.76
N ALA A 62 -5.16 5.83 -8.99
CA ALA A 62 -5.41 5.03 -10.18
C ALA A 62 -4.70 3.67 -10.13
N HIS A 63 -3.44 3.64 -9.66
CA HIS A 63 -2.65 2.42 -9.54
C HIS A 63 -3.25 1.41 -8.55
N PHE A 64 -3.63 1.85 -7.35
CA PHE A 64 -4.13 0.97 -6.29
C PHE A 64 -5.62 0.65 -6.37
N HIS A 65 -6.41 1.49 -7.03
CA HIS A 65 -7.87 1.38 -7.04
C HIS A 65 -8.49 1.20 -8.42
N GLY A 66 -7.72 1.34 -9.51
CA GLY A 66 -8.13 1.00 -10.87
C GLY A 66 -9.25 1.86 -11.48
N VAL A 67 -9.79 2.82 -10.72
CA VAL A 67 -10.87 3.71 -11.15
C VAL A 67 -10.53 5.12 -10.67
N GLU A 68 -10.49 6.09 -11.59
CA GLU A 68 -10.22 7.51 -11.28
C GLU A 68 -11.28 8.11 -10.34
N GLU A 69 -12.49 7.56 -10.33
CA GLU A 69 -13.63 8.07 -9.56
C GLU A 69 -13.58 7.74 -8.06
N ARG A 70 -12.78 6.76 -7.61
CA ARG A 70 -12.65 6.50 -6.17
C ARG A 70 -11.86 7.62 -5.51
N GLY A 71 -12.45 8.29 -4.53
CA GLY A 71 -11.86 9.46 -3.89
C GLY A 71 -12.49 10.78 -4.29
N ALA A 72 -13.66 10.75 -4.96
CA ALA A 72 -14.48 11.94 -5.11
C ALA A 72 -14.94 12.45 -3.74
N LEU A 73 -15.12 13.76 -3.64
CA LEU A 73 -15.61 14.40 -2.43
C LEU A 73 -17.13 14.42 -2.44
N ASN A 74 -17.73 13.75 -1.46
CA ASN A 74 -19.17 13.87 -1.20
C ASN A 74 -19.41 15.02 -0.21
N VAL A 75 -20.12 16.05 -0.66
CA VAL A 75 -20.44 17.23 0.14
C VAL A 75 -21.89 17.14 0.59
N VAL A 76 -22.09 17.05 1.90
CA VAL A 76 -23.41 17.09 2.55
C VAL A 76 -23.61 18.47 3.15
N ILE A 77 -24.67 19.14 2.72
CA ILE A 77 -25.06 20.48 3.19
C ILE A 77 -26.39 20.33 3.91
N THR A 78 -26.52 20.85 5.13
CA THR A 78 -27.82 21.00 5.80
C THR A 78 -28.75 21.80 4.89
N PRO A 79 -30.04 21.40 4.71
CA PRO A 79 -30.94 22.11 3.82
C PRO A 79 -30.96 23.62 4.08
N LEU A 80 -30.81 24.37 3.00
CA LEU A 80 -30.75 25.82 2.96
C LEU A 80 -32.19 26.38 3.07
N PRO A 81 -32.45 27.28 4.02
CA PRO A 81 -33.80 27.78 4.32
C PRO A 81 -34.23 28.86 3.31
N PHE A 82 -34.28 28.51 2.02
CA PHE A 82 -34.55 29.44 0.93
C PHE A 82 -35.73 28.93 0.10
N PRO A 83 -36.96 29.45 0.30
CA PRO A 83 -38.12 29.05 -0.49
C PRO A 83 -37.99 29.46 -1.96
N ALA A 84 -38.89 28.96 -2.81
CA ALA A 84 -38.91 29.28 -4.23
C ALA A 84 -39.00 30.80 -4.45
N GLY A 85 -38.15 31.34 -5.32
CA GLY A 85 -38.07 32.78 -5.59
C GLY A 85 -37.14 33.57 -4.66
N HIS A 86 -36.57 32.95 -3.62
CA HIS A 86 -35.64 33.63 -2.71
C HIS A 86 -34.34 34.04 -3.44
N PRO A 87 -33.85 35.30 -3.30
CA PRO A 87 -32.71 35.82 -4.05
C PRO A 87 -31.40 35.06 -3.81
N ALA A 88 -31.21 34.51 -2.61
CA ALA A 88 -30.03 33.70 -2.29
C ALA A 88 -29.92 32.41 -3.13
N ARG A 89 -31.01 31.89 -3.72
CA ARG A 89 -30.92 30.71 -4.61
C ARG A 89 -30.03 30.99 -5.83
N LYS A 90 -29.99 32.24 -6.33
CA LYS A 90 -29.07 32.63 -7.42
C LYS A 90 -27.62 32.56 -6.97
N VAL A 91 -27.32 33.07 -5.78
CA VAL A 91 -25.98 33.02 -5.19
C VAL A 91 -25.52 31.57 -4.98
N VAL A 92 -26.40 30.70 -4.49
CA VAL A 92 -26.09 29.27 -4.29
C VAL A 92 -25.79 28.59 -5.64
N ALA A 93 -26.60 28.85 -6.67
CA ALA A 93 -26.39 28.31 -8.01
C ALA A 93 -25.05 28.78 -8.63
N GLU A 94 -24.67 30.04 -8.39
CA GLU A 94 -23.37 30.58 -8.80
C GLU A 94 -22.20 29.93 -8.04
N VAL A 95 -22.32 29.72 -6.73
CA VAL A 95 -21.27 29.11 -5.90
C VAL A 95 -21.12 27.62 -6.19
N LEU A 96 -22.22 26.91 -6.44
CA LEU A 96 -22.28 25.48 -6.75
C LEU A 96 -22.42 25.23 -8.26
N TYR A 97 -21.77 26.05 -9.06
CA TYR A 97 -21.77 25.93 -10.52
C TYR A 97 -21.44 24.51 -10.98
N GLY A 98 -22.19 24.01 -11.97
CA GLY A 98 -22.02 22.66 -12.53
C GLY A 98 -22.96 21.60 -11.94
N ARG A 99 -23.73 21.92 -10.88
CA ARG A 99 -24.83 21.07 -10.42
C ARG A 99 -26.08 21.27 -11.28
N SER A 100 -26.83 20.19 -11.51
CA SER A 100 -28.14 20.25 -12.17
C SER A 100 -29.17 20.98 -11.30
N GLU A 101 -30.21 21.51 -11.93
CA GLU A 101 -31.33 22.16 -11.22
C GLU A 101 -31.99 21.22 -10.20
N ALA A 102 -32.14 19.93 -10.55
CA ALA A 102 -32.68 18.92 -9.64
C ALA A 102 -31.75 18.62 -8.44
N GLU A 103 -30.44 18.74 -8.58
CA GLU A 103 -29.50 18.62 -7.46
C GLU A 103 -29.55 19.85 -6.55
N LEU A 104 -29.64 21.05 -7.13
CA LEU A 104 -29.79 22.28 -6.37
C LEU A 104 -31.11 22.31 -5.61
N GLU A 105 -32.22 21.86 -6.20
CA GLU A 105 -33.53 21.89 -5.54
C GLU A 105 -33.58 21.01 -4.29
N ARG A 106 -32.82 19.91 -4.27
CA ARG A 106 -32.68 19.05 -3.09
C ARG A 106 -31.94 19.70 -1.92
N LEU A 107 -31.24 20.81 -2.16
CA LEU A 107 -30.52 21.55 -1.14
C LEU A 107 -31.41 22.54 -0.39
N TYR A 108 -32.64 22.80 -0.84
CA TYR A 108 -33.52 23.81 -0.24
C TYR A 108 -34.65 23.18 0.58
N ASP A 109 -35.06 23.88 1.63
CA ASP A 109 -36.33 23.63 2.34
C ASP A 109 -36.93 24.95 2.84
N ASP A 110 -38.14 24.86 3.42
CA ASP A 110 -38.86 26.01 4.00
C ASP A 110 -38.65 26.09 5.53
N SER A 111 -37.55 25.51 6.04
CA SER A 111 -37.29 25.50 7.47
C SER A 111 -36.78 26.86 7.95
N ASN A 112 -37.14 27.26 9.17
CA ASN A 112 -36.53 28.43 9.78
C ASN A 112 -35.22 28.03 10.48
N ARG A 113 -34.07 28.41 9.92
CA ARG A 113 -32.74 28.10 10.46
C ARG A 113 -31.82 29.32 10.49
N GLN A 114 -30.95 29.34 11.50
CA GLN A 114 -29.91 30.35 11.70
C GLN A 114 -28.50 29.83 11.35
N ARG A 115 -28.37 28.56 10.95
CA ARG A 115 -27.10 27.91 10.70
C ARG A 115 -27.23 26.86 9.59
N VAL A 116 -26.19 26.79 8.76
CA VAL A 116 -25.99 25.76 7.74
C VAL A 116 -24.68 25.06 8.06
N ASP A 117 -24.68 23.73 8.09
CA ASP A 117 -23.48 22.93 8.26
C ASP A 117 -23.10 22.29 6.93
N ILE A 118 -21.80 22.26 6.64
CA ILE A 118 -21.23 21.61 5.47
C ILE A 118 -20.23 20.58 5.94
N THR A 119 -20.46 19.32 5.58
CA THR A 119 -19.55 18.23 5.89
C THR A 119 -19.15 17.54 4.60
N THR A 120 -17.84 17.37 4.40
CA THR A 120 -17.31 16.70 3.20
C THR A 120 -16.58 15.42 3.59
N PHE A 121 -16.86 14.35 2.86
CA PHE A 121 -16.25 13.03 3.04
C PHE A 121 -15.68 12.51 1.73
N LEU A 122 -14.79 11.52 1.82
CA LEU A 122 -14.46 10.69 0.66
C LEU A 122 -15.65 9.78 0.37
N ASP A 123 -15.98 9.61 -0.90
CA ASP A 123 -17.06 8.76 -1.38
C ASP A 123 -16.79 7.25 -1.19
N ALA A 124 -15.53 6.87 -1.02
CA ALA A 124 -15.09 5.50 -0.80
C ALA A 124 -13.95 5.42 0.23
N PRO A 125 -13.82 4.27 0.93
CA PRO A 125 -12.62 3.98 1.72
C PRO A 125 -11.37 3.91 0.82
N SER A 126 -10.35 4.70 1.15
CA SER A 126 -9.07 4.72 0.43
C SER A 126 -7.93 4.23 1.31
N GLN A 127 -6.96 3.54 0.69
CA GLN A 127 -5.76 3.05 1.39
C GLN A 127 -4.84 4.23 1.78
N PRO A 128 -4.15 4.20 2.94
CA PRO A 128 -3.30 5.32 3.36
C PRO A 128 -2.21 5.72 2.35
N VAL A 129 -1.76 4.76 1.53
CA VAL A 129 -0.72 4.95 0.50
C VAL A 129 -1.11 5.96 -0.58
N VAL A 130 -2.40 6.19 -0.82
CA VAL A 130 -2.86 7.13 -1.85
C VAL A 130 -2.96 8.57 -1.36
N PHE A 131 -2.81 8.83 -0.05
CA PHE A 131 -2.86 10.18 0.49
C PHE A 131 -1.49 10.87 0.40
N GLN A 132 -1.33 11.73 -0.59
CA GLN A 132 -0.14 12.57 -0.79
C GLN A 132 0.21 13.41 0.45
N SER A 133 -0.78 13.90 1.21
CA SER A 133 -0.52 14.64 2.44
C SER A 133 0.17 13.80 3.52
N LEU A 134 0.04 12.47 3.46
CA LEU A 134 0.70 11.53 4.34
C LEU A 134 2.01 10.98 3.72
N THR A 135 1.96 10.53 2.47
CA THR A 135 3.07 9.86 1.79
C THR A 135 4.14 10.82 1.29
N GLY A 136 3.75 12.02 0.85
CA GLY A 136 4.66 13.04 0.31
C GLY A 136 5.78 13.44 1.28
N PRO A 137 5.48 13.80 2.55
CA PRO A 137 6.52 14.11 3.54
C PRO A 137 7.48 12.94 3.79
N ILE A 138 6.97 11.71 3.85
CA ILE A 138 7.80 10.49 4.06
C ILE A 138 8.72 10.26 2.86
N ALA A 139 8.17 10.38 1.64
CA ALA A 139 8.94 10.23 0.41
C ALA A 139 10.03 11.28 0.28
N ASN A 140 9.74 12.53 0.63
CA ASN A 140 10.71 13.62 0.63
C ASN A 140 11.82 13.41 1.67
N GLU A 141 11.48 13.00 2.90
CA GLU A 141 12.49 12.69 3.92
C GLU A 141 13.37 11.52 3.47
N TRP A 142 12.77 10.44 2.95
CA TRP A 142 13.51 9.30 2.43
C TRP A 142 14.45 9.70 1.28
N ALA A 143 13.96 10.50 0.32
CA ALA A 143 14.75 10.96 -0.83
C ALA A 143 15.98 11.78 -0.43
N GLN A 144 15.90 12.52 0.67
CA GLN A 144 17.03 13.28 1.23
C GLN A 144 18.00 12.40 2.03
N ARG A 145 17.48 11.38 2.73
CA ARG A 145 18.27 10.47 3.57
C ARG A 145 18.99 9.40 2.77
N GLN A 146 18.39 8.89 1.68
CA GLN A 146 18.93 7.76 0.92
C GLN A 146 20.32 7.99 0.32
N VAL A 147 20.74 9.25 0.18
CA VAL A 147 22.08 9.65 -0.31
C VAL A 147 23.10 9.89 0.81
N GLN A 148 22.68 9.82 2.07
CA GLN A 148 23.52 10.08 3.24
C GLN A 148 24.10 8.78 3.83
N PRO A 149 25.27 8.84 4.48
CA PRO A 149 25.85 7.67 5.14
C PRO A 149 25.03 7.11 6.30
N ASP A 150 24.29 7.98 7.01
CA ASP A 150 23.46 7.60 8.16
C ASP A 150 21.99 7.39 7.75
N LEU A 151 21.75 6.24 7.13
CA LEU A 151 20.39 5.75 6.82
C LEU A 151 19.67 5.25 8.09
N GLY A 152 20.42 4.88 9.12
CA GLY A 152 19.90 4.34 10.37
C GLY A 152 18.96 5.32 11.07
N GLY A 153 19.32 6.61 11.09
CA GLY A 153 18.50 7.67 11.69
C GLY A 153 17.10 7.82 11.08
N PHE A 154 16.92 7.51 9.78
CA PHE A 154 15.58 7.52 9.16
C PHE A 154 14.69 6.40 9.72
N TRP A 155 15.25 5.25 10.10
CA TRP A 155 14.43 4.12 10.55
C TRP A 155 14.44 3.89 12.05
N GLN A 156 15.38 4.53 12.75
CA GLN A 156 15.50 4.48 14.19
C GLN A 156 14.17 4.87 14.86
N TRP A 157 13.72 4.03 15.80
CA TRP A 157 12.47 4.21 16.57
C TRP A 157 11.16 4.21 15.76
N ARG A 158 11.19 3.94 14.44
CA ARG A 158 9.99 3.91 13.59
C ARG A 158 9.36 2.52 13.45
N ARG A 159 10.07 1.44 13.86
CA ARG A 159 9.54 0.06 13.89
C ARG A 159 9.13 -0.35 15.31
N ALA A 160 7.82 -0.42 15.57
CA ALA A 160 7.26 -0.75 16.88
C ALA A 160 6.87 -2.24 17.05
N ARG A 161 6.93 -3.03 15.98
CA ARG A 161 6.50 -4.44 15.95
C ARG A 161 7.57 -5.32 15.30
N PRO A 162 7.61 -6.63 15.61
CA PRO A 162 8.45 -7.58 14.88
C PRO A 162 8.14 -7.56 13.39
N LEU A 163 9.13 -7.95 12.58
CA LEU A 163 9.08 -7.86 11.12
C LEU A 163 7.81 -8.48 10.51
N PRO A 164 7.36 -9.70 10.88
CA PRO A 164 6.11 -10.26 10.33
C PRO A 164 4.87 -9.39 10.54
N ALA A 165 4.84 -8.58 11.60
CA ALA A 165 3.75 -7.66 11.91
C ALA A 165 3.97 -6.24 11.35
N CYS A 166 5.17 -5.94 10.86
CA CYS A 166 5.52 -4.64 10.26
C CYS A 166 5.39 -4.64 8.73
N VAL A 167 5.50 -5.79 8.07
CA VAL A 167 5.37 -5.90 6.60
C VAL A 167 3.91 -5.65 6.20
N PRO A 168 3.63 -4.69 5.27
CA PRO A 168 2.27 -4.26 4.92
C PRO A 168 1.55 -5.23 3.96
N THR A 169 1.53 -6.52 4.27
CA THR A 169 0.86 -7.56 3.47
C THR A 169 0.20 -8.62 4.32
N ALA A 170 -0.75 -9.34 3.73
CA ALA A 170 -1.35 -10.51 4.37
C ALA A 170 -0.27 -11.58 4.67
N PRO A 171 -0.37 -12.33 5.79
CA PRO A 171 0.59 -13.38 6.11
C PRO A 171 0.80 -14.41 5.00
N SER A 172 -0.26 -14.78 4.26
CA SER A 172 -0.15 -15.69 3.11
C SER A 172 0.71 -15.13 1.97
N MET A 173 0.62 -13.82 1.69
CA MET A 173 1.46 -13.16 0.68
C MET A 173 2.91 -13.09 1.12
N ARG A 174 3.16 -12.73 2.39
CA ARG A 174 4.51 -12.73 2.96
C ARG A 174 5.17 -14.10 2.89
N ARG A 175 4.44 -15.16 3.25
CA ARG A 175 4.91 -16.55 3.14
C ARG A 175 5.23 -16.96 1.71
N ALA A 176 4.39 -16.59 0.74
CA ALA A 176 4.72 -16.76 -0.68
C ALA A 176 5.99 -16.00 -1.07
N MET A 177 6.16 -14.74 -0.68
CA MET A 177 7.39 -13.99 -0.97
C MET A 177 8.64 -14.63 -0.34
N ILE A 178 8.54 -15.16 0.89
CA ILE A 178 9.61 -15.92 1.53
C ILE A 178 9.94 -17.16 0.70
N ARG A 179 8.95 -17.97 0.33
CA ARG A 179 9.17 -19.14 -0.52
C ARG A 179 9.79 -18.77 -1.87
N GLY A 180 9.26 -17.74 -2.51
CA GLY A 180 9.74 -17.22 -3.80
C GLY A 180 11.16 -16.67 -3.72
N TRP A 181 11.62 -16.20 -2.56
CA TRP A 181 13.01 -15.81 -2.35
C TRP A 181 13.96 -17.01 -2.50
N PHE A 182 13.68 -18.13 -1.84
CA PHE A 182 14.53 -19.32 -1.93
C PHE A 182 14.46 -19.97 -3.32
N ILE A 183 13.28 -20.00 -3.93
CA ILE A 183 13.12 -20.45 -5.33
C ILE A 183 13.92 -19.55 -6.28
N GLY A 184 13.81 -18.23 -6.11
CA GLY A 184 14.54 -17.28 -6.94
C GLY A 184 16.06 -17.36 -6.75
N ARG A 185 16.53 -17.71 -5.54
CA ARG A 185 17.94 -17.95 -5.23
C ARG A 185 18.47 -19.27 -5.80
N ALA A 186 17.65 -20.33 -5.82
CA ALA A 186 18.01 -21.61 -6.40
C ALA A 186 18.10 -21.51 -7.93
N LEU A 187 17.12 -20.83 -8.56
CA LEU A 187 17.01 -20.71 -10.01
C LEU A 187 17.77 -19.51 -10.60
N ASN A 188 18.55 -18.77 -9.81
CA ASN A 188 19.26 -17.55 -10.22
C ASN A 188 18.38 -16.45 -10.84
N HIS A 189 17.15 -16.29 -10.33
CA HIS A 189 16.29 -15.15 -10.63
C HIS A 189 16.64 -13.90 -9.79
N LEU A 190 17.42 -14.05 -8.71
CA LEU A 190 17.76 -12.95 -7.80
C LEU A 190 19.23 -12.59 -7.91
N ASP A 191 19.50 -11.29 -8.09
CA ASP A 191 20.83 -10.71 -7.88
C ASP A 191 20.86 -9.96 -6.55
N VAL A 192 21.67 -10.47 -5.64
CA VAL A 192 21.91 -9.92 -4.29
C VAL A 192 23.38 -9.50 -4.12
N ALA A 193 24.17 -9.49 -5.19
CA ALA A 193 25.59 -9.24 -5.11
C ALA A 193 25.90 -7.75 -4.89
N ASN A 194 27.02 -7.48 -4.22
CA ASN A 194 27.57 -6.13 -4.05
C ASN A 194 26.67 -5.16 -3.27
N LEU A 195 25.93 -5.64 -2.27
CA LEU A 195 25.33 -4.77 -1.26
C LEU A 195 26.43 -4.09 -0.42
N PRO A 196 26.26 -2.82 0.00
CA PRO A 196 25.12 -1.95 -0.28
C PRO A 196 25.24 -1.19 -1.61
N SER A 197 26.28 -1.39 -2.42
CA SER A 197 26.57 -0.58 -3.61
C SER A 197 25.60 -0.76 -4.79
N LYS A 198 24.86 -1.87 -4.86
CA LYS A 198 23.87 -2.15 -5.91
C LYS A 198 22.51 -2.54 -5.32
N PRO A 199 21.40 -2.22 -6.01
CA PRO A 199 20.07 -2.70 -5.61
C PRO A 199 19.99 -4.22 -5.71
N VAL A 200 19.21 -4.85 -4.82
CA VAL A 200 18.74 -6.22 -5.06
C VAL A 200 17.80 -6.19 -6.26
N THR A 201 17.93 -7.16 -7.16
CA THR A 201 17.06 -7.27 -8.34
C THR A 201 16.48 -8.66 -8.50
N VAL A 202 15.31 -8.73 -9.15
CA VAL A 202 14.64 -9.98 -9.51
C VAL A 202 14.27 -9.97 -10.99
N VAL A 203 14.47 -11.09 -11.68
CA VAL A 203 14.14 -11.25 -13.09
C VAL A 203 12.63 -11.51 -13.26
N MET A 204 11.99 -10.64 -14.04
CA MET A 204 10.59 -10.74 -14.46
C MET A 204 10.41 -11.82 -15.54
N GLU A 205 9.17 -12.22 -15.84
CA GLU A 205 8.90 -13.25 -16.86
C GLU A 205 9.31 -12.85 -18.28
N ASP A 206 9.29 -11.56 -18.59
CA ASP A 206 9.77 -11.00 -19.85
C ASP A 206 11.30 -10.94 -19.94
N GLY A 207 12.02 -11.32 -18.88
CA GLY A 207 13.47 -11.28 -18.74
C GLY A 207 14.01 -9.92 -18.30
N THR A 208 13.16 -8.92 -18.04
CA THR A 208 13.60 -7.62 -17.54
C THR A 208 13.92 -7.66 -16.04
N PRO A 209 14.92 -6.92 -15.56
CA PRO A 209 15.21 -6.83 -14.13
C PRO A 209 14.26 -5.83 -13.45
N ALA A 210 13.57 -6.28 -12.40
CA ALA A 210 12.88 -5.40 -11.45
C ALA A 210 13.75 -5.18 -10.21
N ARG A 211 13.69 -3.97 -9.64
CA ARG A 211 14.56 -3.55 -8.55
C ARG A 211 13.77 -3.37 -7.27
N PHE A 212 14.31 -3.85 -6.16
CA PHE A 212 13.86 -3.49 -4.83
C PHE A 212 14.30 -2.07 -4.46
N PRO A 213 13.72 -1.44 -3.43
CA PRO A 213 14.20 -0.17 -2.91
C PRO A 213 15.70 -0.21 -2.64
N HIS A 214 16.38 0.88 -2.99
CA HIS A 214 17.81 1.01 -2.81
C HIS A 214 18.14 2.43 -2.34
N PRO A 215 18.80 2.56 -1.18
CA PRO A 215 19.22 1.51 -0.25
C PRO A 215 18.03 0.78 0.40
N LEU A 216 18.27 -0.42 0.95
CA LEU A 216 17.26 -1.11 1.75
C LEU A 216 17.13 -0.44 3.12
N LEU A 217 15.93 -0.51 3.69
CA LEU A 217 15.56 0.14 4.94
C LEU A 217 16.23 -0.52 6.16
N GLY A 218 16.63 0.28 7.14
CA GLY A 218 17.13 -0.16 8.44
C GLY A 218 18.67 -0.21 8.53
N LEU A 219 19.17 -1.10 9.39
CA LEU A 219 20.61 -1.20 9.65
C LEU A 219 21.37 -1.76 8.42
N PRO A 220 22.66 -1.39 8.25
CA PRO A 220 23.50 -1.96 7.22
C PRO A 220 23.48 -3.48 7.24
N ILE A 221 23.33 -4.07 6.05
CA ILE A 221 23.29 -5.52 5.89
C ILE A 221 24.72 -6.05 5.97
N GLY A 222 25.06 -6.68 7.09
CA GLY A 222 26.36 -7.33 7.29
C GLY A 222 26.39 -8.80 6.86
N ARG A 223 25.22 -9.41 6.64
CA ARG A 223 25.08 -10.85 6.37
C ARG A 223 24.04 -11.11 5.29
N LEU A 224 24.22 -12.20 4.55
CA LEU A 224 23.33 -12.54 3.44
C LEU A 224 21.92 -12.96 3.90
N ASP A 225 21.80 -13.58 5.07
CA ASP A 225 20.52 -13.98 5.67
C ASP A 225 19.66 -12.77 6.09
N ASP A 226 20.29 -11.61 6.35
CA ASP A 226 19.58 -10.37 6.66
C ASP A 226 18.98 -9.66 5.43
N VAL A 227 19.32 -10.09 4.21
CA VAL A 227 18.83 -9.45 2.97
C VAL A 227 17.33 -9.65 2.78
N LEU A 228 16.81 -10.87 2.90
CA LEU A 228 15.37 -11.14 2.76
C LEU A 228 14.54 -10.34 3.78
N PRO A 229 14.87 -10.37 5.08
CA PRO A 229 14.23 -9.51 6.07
C PRO A 229 14.25 -8.03 5.68
N ALA A 230 15.40 -7.51 5.22
CA ALA A 230 15.54 -6.12 4.82
C ALA A 230 14.71 -5.78 3.58
N VAL A 231 14.63 -6.69 2.60
CA VAL A 231 13.74 -6.57 1.44
C VAL A 231 12.29 -6.47 1.90
N LEU A 232 11.82 -7.41 2.72
CA LEU A 232 10.44 -7.39 3.22
C LEU A 232 10.12 -6.12 4.02
N GLU A 233 11.06 -5.66 4.85
CA GLU A 233 10.89 -4.45 5.65
C GLU A 233 10.85 -3.18 4.78
N SER A 234 11.57 -3.17 3.67
CA SER A 234 11.61 -2.04 2.74
C SER A 234 10.34 -1.89 1.90
N MET A 235 9.38 -2.81 2.02
CA MET A 235 8.14 -2.76 1.23
C MET A 235 7.31 -1.49 1.52
N GLY A 236 7.30 -0.99 2.75
CA GLY A 236 6.61 0.26 3.09
C GLY A 236 7.16 1.47 2.32
N ILE A 237 8.49 1.53 2.16
CA ILE A 237 9.15 2.55 1.33
C ILE A 237 8.86 2.32 -0.15
N ALA A 238 8.77 1.07 -0.59
CA ALA A 238 8.35 0.75 -1.96
C ALA A 238 6.95 1.28 -2.29
N MET A 239 6.04 1.24 -1.32
CA MET A 239 4.68 1.75 -1.44
C MET A 239 4.60 3.29 -1.44
N VAL A 240 5.48 3.95 -0.69
CA VAL A 240 5.35 5.38 -0.36
C VAL A 240 6.31 6.28 -1.12
N ALA A 241 7.54 5.83 -1.37
CA ALA A 241 8.65 6.69 -1.77
C ALA A 241 9.46 6.16 -2.97
N ALA A 242 9.25 4.91 -3.37
CA ALA A 242 9.92 4.34 -4.53
C ALA A 242 9.09 4.57 -5.79
N PRO A 243 9.69 4.45 -6.99
CA PRO A 243 8.92 4.48 -8.22
C PRO A 243 7.79 3.45 -8.20
N GLN A 244 6.66 3.73 -8.85
CA GLN A 244 5.51 2.80 -8.92
C GLN A 244 5.90 1.37 -9.37
N HIS A 245 7.01 1.23 -10.10
CA HIS A 245 7.54 -0.06 -10.52
C HIS A 245 8.29 -0.86 -9.42
N ALA A 246 8.60 -0.28 -8.27
CA ALA A 246 9.30 -0.96 -7.17
C ALA A 246 8.48 -2.13 -6.59
N LEU A 247 7.15 -2.02 -6.62
CA LEU A 247 6.26 -3.12 -6.22
C LEU A 247 6.32 -4.32 -7.18
N ARG A 248 6.75 -4.13 -8.45
CA ARG A 248 6.90 -5.24 -9.41
C ARG A 248 7.86 -6.32 -8.90
N ALA A 249 8.92 -5.91 -8.20
CA ALA A 249 9.89 -6.84 -7.64
C ALA A 249 9.26 -7.72 -6.53
N TYR A 250 8.42 -7.14 -5.68
CA TYR A 250 7.67 -7.88 -4.65
C TYR A 250 6.60 -8.78 -5.25
N THR A 251 5.87 -8.29 -6.26
CA THR A 251 4.91 -9.11 -7.03
C THR A 251 5.62 -10.32 -7.63
N ARG A 252 6.82 -10.14 -8.19
CA ARG A 252 7.59 -11.23 -8.76
C ARG A 252 8.04 -12.25 -7.72
N LEU A 253 8.48 -11.81 -6.53
CA LEU A 253 8.76 -12.75 -5.42
C LEU A 253 7.52 -13.54 -5.02
N TYR A 254 6.37 -12.87 -4.95
CA TYR A 254 5.10 -13.53 -4.63
C TYR A 254 4.74 -14.59 -5.68
N GLU A 255 4.83 -14.27 -6.98
CA GLU A 255 4.60 -15.19 -8.10
C GLU A 255 5.52 -16.41 -8.06
N LEU A 256 6.80 -16.22 -7.74
CA LEU A 256 7.76 -17.32 -7.60
C LEU A 256 7.44 -18.24 -6.42
N GLY A 257 6.60 -17.81 -5.48
CA GLY A 257 6.21 -18.56 -4.29
C GLY A 257 4.83 -19.23 -4.36
N ILE A 258 4.09 -19.09 -5.46
CA ILE A 258 2.75 -19.66 -5.61
C ILE A 258 2.64 -20.57 -6.84
N ALA A 259 1.77 -21.56 -6.77
CA ALA A 259 1.32 -22.28 -7.96
C ALA A 259 0.51 -21.33 -8.88
N LYS A 260 0.46 -21.63 -10.18
CA LYS A 260 -0.30 -20.82 -11.14
C LYS A 260 -1.78 -20.73 -10.72
N GLY A 261 -2.26 -19.52 -10.44
CA GLY A 261 -3.64 -19.27 -10.00
C GLY A 261 -3.96 -19.76 -8.58
N GLY A 262 -2.96 -20.18 -7.81
CA GLY A 262 -3.11 -20.68 -6.44
C GLY A 262 -2.64 -19.68 -5.38
N THR A 263 -2.82 -20.05 -4.11
CA THR A 263 -2.25 -19.34 -2.96
C THR A 263 -0.90 -19.96 -2.54
N ALA A 264 -0.16 -19.28 -1.65
CA ALA A 264 1.02 -19.85 -1.00
C ALA A 264 0.70 -21.24 -0.43
N GLY A 265 1.56 -22.24 -0.68
CA GLY A 265 1.37 -23.60 -0.17
C GLY A 265 0.57 -24.55 -1.07
N SER A 266 -0.13 -24.06 -2.10
CA SER A 266 -1.05 -24.88 -2.92
C SER A 266 -0.37 -25.77 -3.99
N GLY A 267 0.92 -25.54 -4.27
CA GLY A 267 1.66 -26.32 -5.27
C GLY A 267 3.00 -25.67 -5.63
N LEU A 268 3.72 -26.29 -6.58
CA LEU A 268 4.98 -25.75 -7.08
C LEU A 268 4.76 -24.55 -8.00
N ALA A 269 5.64 -23.56 -7.86
CA ALA A 269 5.67 -22.44 -8.80
C ALA A 269 5.99 -22.91 -10.22
N PRO A 270 5.40 -22.31 -11.26
CA PRO A 270 5.59 -22.78 -12.64
C PRO A 270 7.05 -22.86 -13.07
N ALA A 271 7.88 -21.89 -12.68
CA ALA A 271 9.31 -21.88 -12.97
C ALA A 271 10.03 -23.06 -12.31
N LEU A 272 9.74 -23.34 -11.04
CA LEU A 272 10.33 -24.45 -10.30
C LEU A 272 9.89 -25.81 -10.87
N ASN A 273 8.60 -25.95 -11.21
CA ASN A 273 8.09 -27.17 -11.80
C ASN A 273 8.70 -27.44 -13.19
N ALA A 274 8.82 -26.40 -14.03
CA ALA A 274 9.45 -26.51 -15.34
C ALA A 274 10.94 -26.86 -15.23
N TRP A 275 11.63 -26.32 -14.23
CA TRP A 275 13.01 -26.68 -13.92
C TRP A 275 13.12 -28.15 -13.50
N ILE A 276 12.37 -28.61 -12.50
CA ILE A 276 12.41 -30.00 -12.04
C ILE A 276 12.09 -30.97 -13.18
N ALA A 277 11.02 -30.71 -13.93
CA ALA A 277 10.58 -31.62 -14.99
C ALA A 277 11.52 -31.66 -16.20
N ARG A 278 12.05 -30.51 -16.66
CA ARG A 278 12.71 -30.40 -17.98
C ARG A 278 14.05 -29.66 -17.98
N GLY A 279 14.53 -29.16 -16.85
CA GLY A 279 15.72 -28.31 -16.80
C GLY A 279 15.53 -26.96 -17.50
N ALA A 280 14.29 -26.48 -17.61
CA ALA A 280 13.98 -25.26 -18.35
C ALA A 280 14.41 -24.01 -17.56
N VAL A 281 15.32 -23.21 -18.14
CA VAL A 281 15.76 -21.93 -17.59
C VAL A 281 14.79 -20.82 -17.99
N SER A 282 14.38 -19.99 -17.03
CA SER A 282 13.51 -18.85 -17.29
C SER A 282 14.21 -17.83 -18.19
N ARG A 283 13.43 -17.19 -19.08
CA ARG A 283 13.94 -16.13 -19.96
C ARG A 283 14.58 -15.01 -19.13
N GLY A 284 15.81 -14.63 -19.49
CA GLY A 284 16.56 -13.54 -18.83
C GLY A 284 17.20 -13.91 -17.49
N ALA A 285 16.93 -15.09 -16.93
CA ALA A 285 17.66 -15.60 -15.78
C ALA A 285 18.98 -16.24 -16.23
N ALA A 286 20.00 -16.17 -15.38
CA ALA A 286 21.21 -16.96 -15.57
C ALA A 286 20.91 -18.45 -15.35
N ALA A 287 21.79 -19.33 -15.84
CA ALA A 287 21.70 -20.75 -15.52
C ALA A 287 21.68 -20.94 -13.98
N PRO A 288 20.78 -21.78 -13.43
CA PRO A 288 20.75 -22.07 -12.01
C PRO A 288 22.12 -22.54 -11.48
N ASP A 289 22.38 -22.23 -10.21
CA ASP A 289 23.59 -22.69 -9.54
C ASP A 289 23.52 -24.23 -9.38
N GLU A 290 24.47 -24.94 -9.98
CA GLU A 290 24.50 -26.41 -9.98
C GLU A 290 24.47 -26.97 -8.56
N SER A 291 25.10 -26.29 -7.61
CA SER A 291 25.12 -26.70 -6.20
C SER A 291 23.76 -26.59 -5.52
N ARG A 292 22.86 -25.73 -6.03
CA ARG A 292 21.54 -25.49 -5.42
C ARG A 292 20.40 -26.18 -6.14
N ALA A 293 20.52 -26.36 -7.45
CA ALA A 293 19.40 -26.76 -8.30
C ALA A 293 19.73 -27.87 -9.31
N GLY A 294 20.98 -28.34 -9.34
CA GLY A 294 21.47 -29.30 -10.32
C GLY A 294 21.71 -28.68 -11.68
N THR A 295 21.99 -29.51 -12.69
CA THR A 295 22.25 -29.07 -14.07
C THR A 295 20.99 -29.17 -14.93
N ALA A 296 20.92 -28.37 -16.00
CA ALA A 296 19.80 -28.43 -16.95
C ALA A 296 19.70 -29.81 -17.63
N ASP A 297 20.84 -30.40 -17.98
CA ASP A 297 20.94 -31.71 -18.63
C ASP A 297 20.75 -32.89 -17.65
N GLY A 298 20.72 -32.62 -16.34
CA GLY A 298 20.52 -33.64 -15.32
C GLY A 298 19.16 -34.33 -15.43
N LYS A 299 19.00 -35.47 -14.75
CA LYS A 299 17.68 -36.13 -14.66
C LYS A 299 16.76 -35.36 -13.70
N ARG A 300 15.45 -35.58 -13.83
CA ARG A 300 14.44 -35.02 -12.90
C ARG A 300 14.80 -35.26 -11.43
N ALA A 301 15.21 -36.49 -11.10
CA ALA A 301 15.62 -36.86 -9.75
C ALA A 301 16.87 -36.09 -9.29
N GLU A 302 17.88 -35.93 -10.15
CA GLU A 302 19.11 -35.20 -9.81
C GLU A 302 18.85 -33.72 -9.52
N ARG A 303 18.01 -33.06 -10.35
CA ARG A 303 17.58 -31.68 -10.10
C ARG A 303 16.76 -31.54 -8.81
N ALA A 304 15.85 -32.48 -8.56
CA ALA A 304 15.05 -32.48 -7.33
C ALA A 304 15.93 -32.71 -6.09
N ASP A 305 16.88 -33.63 -6.15
CA ASP A 305 17.76 -33.97 -5.03
C ASP A 305 18.71 -32.81 -4.69
N ALA A 306 19.24 -32.09 -5.70
CA ALA A 306 20.02 -30.87 -5.48
C ALA A 306 19.20 -29.77 -4.78
N LEU A 307 17.96 -29.54 -5.22
CA LEU A 307 17.04 -28.59 -4.57
C LEU A 307 16.74 -29.00 -3.12
N LEU A 308 16.49 -30.29 -2.87
CA LEU A 308 16.23 -30.79 -1.51
C LEU A 308 17.45 -30.60 -0.61
N GLY A 309 18.67 -30.81 -1.12
CA GLY A 309 19.92 -30.53 -0.40
C GLY A 309 20.03 -29.05 -0.02
N TYR A 310 19.85 -28.14 -0.98
CA TYR A 310 19.85 -26.69 -0.73
C TYR A 310 18.81 -26.26 0.32
N LEU A 311 17.60 -26.83 0.24
CA LEU A 311 16.55 -26.54 1.22
C LEU A 311 16.87 -27.12 2.59
N ALA A 312 17.48 -28.30 2.67
CA ALA A 312 17.86 -28.92 3.94
C ALA A 312 18.92 -28.08 4.66
N GLU A 313 19.97 -27.67 3.96
CA GLU A 313 21.00 -26.76 4.50
C GLU A 313 20.39 -25.43 4.97
N SER A 314 19.47 -24.87 4.18
CA SER A 314 18.78 -23.64 4.54
C SER A 314 17.91 -23.83 5.79
N ILE A 315 17.14 -24.92 5.87
CA ILE A 315 16.29 -25.24 7.03
C ILE A 315 17.15 -25.38 8.29
N GLU A 316 18.24 -26.15 8.22
CA GLU A 316 19.15 -26.34 9.35
C GLU A 316 19.71 -25.00 9.85
N HIS A 317 20.19 -24.14 8.94
CA HIS A 317 20.68 -22.80 9.27
C HIS A 317 19.64 -21.96 10.02
N TYR A 318 18.40 -21.90 9.53
CA TYR A 318 17.34 -21.13 10.19
C TYR A 318 16.81 -21.80 11.47
N GLN A 319 16.84 -23.12 11.57
CA GLN A 319 16.51 -23.84 12.81
C GLN A 319 17.51 -23.53 13.93
N GLN A 320 18.81 -23.47 13.63
CA GLN A 320 19.83 -23.06 14.60
C GLN A 320 19.54 -21.66 15.17
N MET A 321 19.09 -20.72 14.33
CA MET A 321 18.66 -19.39 14.80
C MET A 321 17.44 -19.44 15.71
N VAL A 322 16.46 -20.32 15.43
CA VAL A 322 15.26 -20.47 16.27
C VAL A 322 15.58 -21.00 17.67
N GLN A 323 16.63 -21.81 17.81
CA GLN A 323 17.05 -22.43 19.07
C GLN A 323 17.95 -21.54 19.95
N LEU A 324 18.27 -20.31 19.52
CA LEU A 324 19.05 -19.39 20.34
C LEU A 324 18.28 -19.04 21.63
N ASP A 325 18.84 -19.39 22.79
CA ASP A 325 18.30 -19.06 24.12
C ASP A 325 18.81 -17.68 24.58
N PHE A 326 17.93 -16.88 25.18
CA PHE A 326 18.14 -15.45 25.45
C PHE A 326 18.43 -15.14 26.91
N THR A 327 19.08 -16.06 27.61
CA THR A 327 19.29 -15.98 29.06
C THR A 327 20.48 -15.10 29.46
N ASP A 328 21.43 -14.81 28.57
CA ASP A 328 22.57 -13.95 28.92
C ASP A 328 23.04 -13.08 27.73
N ARG A 329 22.94 -11.77 27.95
CA ARG A 329 23.33 -10.64 27.07
C ARG A 329 22.28 -10.22 26.04
N ALA A 330 21.96 -8.93 26.08
CA ALA A 330 21.23 -8.17 25.07
C ALA A 330 22.03 -8.09 23.74
N VAL A 331 22.23 -9.24 23.11
CA VAL A 331 22.97 -9.38 21.85
C VAL A 331 22.10 -8.89 20.70
N GLN A 332 22.69 -8.09 19.82
CA GLN A 332 22.10 -7.65 18.57
C GLN A 332 21.65 -8.88 17.76
N LEU A 333 20.37 -9.21 17.84
CA LEU A 333 19.78 -10.30 17.08
C LEU A 333 19.89 -9.99 15.59
N PRO A 334 20.34 -10.96 14.75
CA PRO A 334 20.21 -10.83 13.31
C PRO A 334 18.76 -10.57 12.94
N ARG A 335 18.53 -9.72 11.95
CA ARG A 335 17.19 -9.40 11.45
C ARG A 335 16.48 -10.65 10.95
N ALA A 336 17.25 -11.60 10.40
CA ALA A 336 16.80 -12.92 9.97
C ALA A 336 16.09 -13.72 11.07
N TRP A 337 16.45 -13.53 12.34
CA TRP A 337 15.86 -14.25 13.46
C TRP A 337 14.34 -14.02 13.55
N GLU A 338 13.87 -12.80 13.26
CA GLU A 338 12.45 -12.42 13.39
C GLU A 338 11.52 -13.20 12.44
N ILE A 339 12.07 -13.70 11.33
CA ILE A 339 11.33 -14.49 10.34
C ILE A 339 11.77 -15.96 10.29
N ALA A 340 12.74 -16.36 11.11
CA ALA A 340 13.36 -17.69 11.00
C ALA A 340 12.35 -18.83 11.12
N ARG A 341 11.38 -18.72 12.05
CA ARG A 341 10.30 -19.71 12.18
C ARG A 341 9.41 -19.80 10.94
N GLU A 342 9.09 -18.65 10.33
CA GLU A 342 8.26 -18.58 9.12
C GLU A 342 9.03 -19.13 7.91
N VAL A 343 10.33 -18.85 7.81
CA VAL A 343 11.22 -19.44 6.81
C VAL A 343 11.24 -20.96 6.94
N VAL A 344 11.53 -21.51 8.12
CA VAL A 344 11.58 -22.97 8.33
C VAL A 344 10.26 -23.63 7.91
N ALA A 345 9.12 -23.08 8.33
CA ALA A 345 7.81 -23.63 7.97
C ALA A 345 7.57 -23.65 6.45
N GLU A 346 7.92 -22.57 5.75
CA GLU A 346 7.73 -22.47 4.30
C GLU A 346 8.69 -23.36 3.52
N LEU A 347 9.92 -23.55 4.00
CA LEU A 347 10.90 -24.43 3.35
C LEU A 347 10.55 -25.91 3.54
N VAL A 348 10.06 -26.31 4.72
CA VAL A 348 9.56 -27.68 4.94
C VAL A 348 8.38 -27.96 4.02
N SER A 349 7.41 -27.04 3.93
CA SER A 349 6.28 -27.17 2.99
C SER A 349 6.75 -27.27 1.53
N LEU A 350 7.80 -26.53 1.16
CA LEU A 350 8.37 -26.60 -0.19
C LEU A 350 9.09 -27.94 -0.45
N GLN A 351 9.80 -28.48 0.54
CA GLN A 351 10.42 -29.81 0.44
C GLN A 351 9.37 -30.89 0.14
N ASP A 352 8.25 -30.91 0.86
CA ASP A 352 7.18 -31.89 0.65
C ASP A 352 6.65 -31.84 -0.79
N LEU A 353 6.47 -30.64 -1.34
CA LEU A 353 6.04 -30.44 -2.72
C LEU A 353 7.09 -30.92 -3.74
N ILE A 354 8.39 -30.71 -3.47
CA ILE A 354 9.47 -31.18 -4.34
C ILE A 354 9.59 -32.70 -4.27
N VAL A 355 9.41 -33.31 -3.10
CA VAL A 355 9.38 -34.78 -2.94
C VAL A 355 8.23 -35.39 -3.73
N ALA A 356 7.03 -34.80 -3.66
CA ALA A 356 5.90 -35.24 -4.46
C ALA A 356 6.20 -35.12 -5.97
N ALA A 357 6.74 -33.99 -6.40
CA ALA A 357 7.13 -33.78 -7.79
C ALA A 357 8.30 -34.68 -8.22
N ARG A 358 9.14 -35.19 -7.32
CA ARG A 358 10.18 -36.17 -7.67
C ARG A 358 9.57 -37.51 -8.09
N GLN A 359 8.44 -37.90 -7.51
CA GLN A 359 7.81 -39.22 -7.65
C GLN A 359 6.86 -39.38 -8.85
N GLU A 360 6.45 -38.29 -9.51
CA GLU A 360 5.45 -38.28 -10.61
C GLU A 360 5.87 -38.98 -11.93
N VAL A 361 6.80 -39.95 -11.94
CA VAL A 361 7.32 -40.58 -13.18
C VAL A 361 7.25 -42.12 -13.21
N ASP A 362 6.32 -42.77 -12.50
CA ASP A 362 6.19 -44.24 -12.58
C ASP A 362 4.92 -44.81 -13.24
N PHE A 363 3.92 -44.01 -13.60
CA PHE A 363 2.65 -44.57 -14.14
C PHE A 363 2.53 -44.57 -15.67
N SER A 364 3.38 -43.83 -16.41
CA SER A 364 3.28 -43.77 -17.87
C SER A 364 4.04 -44.88 -18.60
N ASN A 365 4.90 -45.64 -17.90
CA ASN A 365 5.67 -46.76 -18.47
C ASN A 365 5.12 -48.15 -18.12
N ALA A 366 3.97 -48.23 -17.44
CA ALA A 366 3.34 -49.51 -17.05
C ALA A 366 2.18 -49.94 -17.98
N ILE A 367 1.91 -49.18 -19.06
CA ILE A 367 0.90 -49.51 -20.07
C ILE A 367 1.52 -49.25 -21.45
N GLY A 368 2.47 -50.10 -21.84
CA GLY A 368 3.12 -50.11 -23.15
C GLY A 368 3.28 -51.53 -23.65
#